data_AF-A0A918ZKC7-F1
#
_entry.id   AF-A0A918ZKC7-F1
#
_cell.length_a   1.000
_cell.length_b   1.000
_cell.length_c   1.000
_cell.angle_alpha   90.00
_cell.angle_beta   90.00
_cell.angle_gamma   90.00
#
_symmetry.space_group_name_H-M   'P 1'
#
loop_
_entity.id
_entity.type
_entity.pdbx_description
1 polymer ?
#
loop_
_entity_poly.entity_id
_entity_poly.type
_entity_poly.pdbx_seq_one_letter_code
_entity_poly.pdbx_strand_id
1 'polypeptide(L)'
;MAAENTTESPATAADTHITRLSVNINAETAAKLRWYKEQKGISITETIRRAVALLDLVERETAGGNEVLLKSRDGKSVRQLWLV
;
A
#
# COMPACT_ATOMS: atom_id res chain seq x y z
N MET A 1 42.39 -22.56 26.48
CA MET A 1 41.32 -22.92 25.53
C MET A 1 40.14 -22.02 25.86
N ALA A 2 39.92 -20.98 25.06
CA ALA A 2 38.81 -20.04 25.24
C ALA A 2 37.64 -20.53 24.36
N ALA A 3 36.46 -20.70 24.96
CA ALA A 3 35.24 -21.03 24.25
C ALA A 3 34.64 -19.74 23.69
N GLU A 4 34.57 -19.63 22.37
CA GLU A 4 33.88 -18.53 21.69
C GLU A 4 32.37 -18.74 21.82
N ASN A 5 31.72 -17.81 22.52
CA ASN A 5 30.28 -17.77 22.68
C ASN A 5 29.66 -17.23 21.38
N THR A 6 29.09 -18.12 20.55
CA THR A 6 28.29 -17.73 19.38
C THR A 6 26.97 -17.16 19.88
N THR A 7 26.86 -15.84 19.91
CA THR A 7 25.59 -15.16 20.15
C THR A 7 24.75 -15.28 18.86
N GLU A 8 23.88 -16.29 18.79
CA GLU A 8 22.79 -16.30 17.82
C GLU A 8 21.85 -15.13 18.15
N SER A 9 21.93 -14.09 17.32
CA SER A 9 20.93 -13.02 17.31
C SER A 9 19.58 -13.64 16.95
N PRO A 10 18.51 -13.46 17.75
CA PRO A 10 17.21 -13.97 17.36
C PRO A 10 16.76 -13.18 16.14
N ALA A 11 16.81 -13.82 14.97
CA ALA A 11 16.09 -13.36 13.81
C ALA A 11 14.60 -13.35 14.18
N THR A 12 14.04 -12.17 14.43
CA THR A 12 12.60 -11.98 14.56
C THR A 12 11.96 -12.61 13.34
N ALA A 13 11.37 -13.79 13.52
CA ALA A 13 10.55 -14.42 12.51
C ALA A 13 9.40 -13.44 12.23
N ALA A 14 9.50 -12.71 11.13
CA ALA A 14 8.44 -11.83 10.68
C ALA A 14 7.17 -12.68 10.61
N ASP A 15 6.16 -12.29 11.37
CA ASP A 15 4.91 -13.01 11.49
C ASP A 15 4.25 -13.06 10.10
N THR A 16 4.46 -14.17 9.38
CA THR A 16 3.96 -14.40 8.02
C THR A 16 2.48 -14.79 8.01
N HIS A 17 1.72 -14.38 9.02
CA HIS A 17 0.30 -14.69 9.10
C HIS A 17 -0.47 -13.99 7.97
N ILE A 18 -0.89 -14.77 6.96
CA ILE A 18 -1.68 -14.26 5.84
C ILE A 18 -3.17 -14.29 6.21
N THR A 19 -3.76 -13.12 6.43
CA THR A 19 -5.22 -12.98 6.54
C THR A 19 -5.88 -13.04 5.18
N ARG A 20 -6.83 -13.95 4.98
CA ARG A 20 -7.62 -14.04 3.74
C ARG A 20 -8.80 -13.07 3.78
N LEU A 21 -8.93 -12.24 2.74
CA LEU A 21 -10.01 -11.29 2.57
C LEU A 21 -10.99 -11.78 1.49
N SER A 22 -12.30 -11.74 1.78
CA SER A 22 -13.37 -11.91 0.80
C SER A 22 -14.29 -10.70 0.87
N VAL A 23 -14.44 -9.99 -0.24
CA VAL A 23 -15.23 -8.75 -0.33
C VAL A 23 -16.06 -8.72 -1.58
N ASN A 24 -17.25 -8.13 -1.49
CA ASN A 24 -18.07 -7.84 -2.65
C ASN A 24 -17.56 -6.57 -3.31
N ILE A 25 -17.38 -6.61 -4.63
CA ILE A 25 -16.96 -5.45 -5.43
C ILE A 25 -17.85 -5.35 -6.68
N ASN A 26 -18.04 -4.13 -7.18
CA ASN A 26 -18.75 -3.92 -8.42
C ASN A 26 -17.89 -4.33 -9.65
N ALA A 27 -18.53 -4.43 -10.81
CA ALA A 27 -17.89 -4.85 -12.05
C ALA A 27 -16.76 -3.90 -12.48
N GLU A 28 -16.91 -2.59 -12.22
CA GLU A 28 -15.92 -1.58 -12.57
C GLU A 28 -14.62 -1.76 -11.77
N THR A 29 -14.72 -1.94 -10.45
CA THR A 29 -13.58 -2.23 -9.58
C THR A 29 -12.89 -3.53 -9.98
N ALA A 30 -13.66 -4.58 -10.27
CA ALA A 30 -13.11 -5.84 -10.75
C ALA A 30 -12.35 -5.68 -12.09
N ALA A 31 -12.86 -4.84 -13.00
CA ALA A 31 -12.18 -4.51 -14.26
C ALA A 31 -10.88 -3.74 -14.03
N LYS A 32 -10.88 -2.72 -13.15
CA LYS A 32 -9.67 -1.96 -12.80
C LYS A 32 -8.59 -2.85 -12.20
N LEU A 33 -8.95 -3.74 -11.26
CA LEU A 33 -7.99 -4.68 -10.66
C LEU A 33 -7.36 -5.62 -11.69
N ARG A 34 -8.14 -6.11 -12.67
CA ARG A 34 -7.61 -6.90 -13.79
C ARG A 34 -6.69 -6.09 -14.69
N TRP A 35 -7.07 -4.86 -15.03
CA TRP A 35 -6.24 -3.96 -15.83
C TRP A 35 -4.86 -3.72 -15.21
N TYR A 36 -4.76 -3.51 -13.89
CA TYR A 36 -3.45 -3.37 -13.23
C TYR A 36 -2.58 -4.61 -13.34
N LYS A 37 -3.19 -5.80 -13.24
CA LYS A 37 -2.48 -7.06 -13.45
C LYS A 37 -1.97 -7.20 -14.88
N GLU A 38 -2.81 -6.90 -15.87
CA GLU A 38 -2.48 -7.08 -17.28
C GLU A 38 -1.46 -6.05 -17.77
N GLN A 39 -1.64 -4.78 -17.40
CA GLN A 39 -0.84 -3.67 -17.95
C GLN A 39 0.41 -3.36 -17.14
N LYS A 40 0.43 -3.71 -15.84
CA LYS A 40 1.56 -3.40 -14.94
C LYS A 40 2.21 -4.64 -14.34
N GLY A 41 1.66 -5.84 -14.57
CA GLY A 41 2.16 -7.09 -13.98
C GLY A 41 1.97 -7.17 -12.46
N ILE A 42 1.14 -6.31 -11.87
CA ILE A 42 0.95 -6.23 -10.41
C ILE A 42 -0.20 -7.16 -10.01
N SER A 43 0.02 -8.02 -9.01
CA SER A 43 -1.04 -8.93 -8.55
C SER A 43 -2.24 -8.16 -7.97
N ILE A 44 -3.43 -8.78 -7.99
CA ILE A 44 -4.64 -8.18 -7.41
C ILE A 44 -4.42 -7.89 -5.92
N THR A 45 -3.84 -8.84 -5.17
CA THR A 45 -3.51 -8.67 -3.75
C THR A 45 -2.58 -7.48 -3.52
N GLU A 46 -1.55 -7.33 -4.34
CA GLU A 46 -0.62 -6.21 -4.21
C GLU A 46 -1.27 -4.88 -4.59
N THR A 47 -2.14 -4.87 -5.60
CA THR A 47 -2.91 -3.68 -5.98
C THR A 47 -3.81 -3.22 -4.84
N ILE A 48 -4.50 -4.16 -4.17
CA ILE A 48 -5.33 -3.87 -2.99
C ILE A 48 -4.47 -3.34 -1.83
N ARG A 49 -3.33 -3.97 -1.53
CA ARG A 49 -2.41 -3.49 -0.49
C ARG A 49 -1.97 -2.05 -0.73
N ARG A 50 -1.57 -1.71 -1.96
CA ARG A 50 -1.17 -0.34 -2.33
C ARG A 50 -2.32 0.65 -2.22
N ALA A 51 -3.53 0.26 -2.62
CA ALA A 51 -4.71 1.10 -2.50
C ALA A 51 -5.03 1.41 -1.03
N VAL A 52 -4.97 0.40 -0.15
CA VAL A 52 -5.18 0.59 1.30
C VAL A 52 -4.07 1.46 1.92
N ALA A 53 -2.80 1.23 1.57
CA ALA A 53 -1.69 2.06 2.06
C ALA A 53 -1.80 3.52 1.61
N LEU A 54 -2.27 3.75 0.38
CA LEU A 54 -2.52 5.10 -0.12
C LEU A 54 -3.70 5.76 0.62
N LEU A 55 -4.78 5.02 0.88
CA LEU A 55 -5.90 5.51 1.67
C LEU A 55 -5.43 5.91 3.09
N ASP A 56 -4.70 5.03 3.78
CA ASP A 56 -4.14 5.28 5.10
C ASP A 56 -3.17 6.48 5.14
N LEU A 57 -2.39 6.70 4.07
CA LEU A 57 -1.57 7.91 3.96
C LEU A 57 -2.45 9.16 3.87
N VAL A 58 -3.44 9.18 2.99
CA VAL A 58 -4.30 10.35 2.80
C VAL A 58 -5.05 10.69 4.08
N GLU A 59 -5.64 9.69 4.74
CA GLU A 59 -6.35 9.85 6.01
C GLU A 59 -5.46 10.42 7.13
N ARG A 60 -4.19 9.97 7.22
CA ARG A 60 -3.26 10.48 8.22
C ARG A 60 -2.87 11.94 7.98
N GLU A 61 -2.62 12.30 6.72
CA GLU A 61 -2.28 13.67 6.36
C GLU A 61 -3.47 14.61 6.64
N THR A 62 -4.68 14.22 6.24
CA THR A 62 -5.89 15.05 6.46
C THR A 62 -6.25 15.16 7.94
N ALA A 63 -6.14 14.07 8.72
CA ALA A 63 -6.36 14.10 10.16
C ALA A 63 -5.34 14.99 10.90
N GLY A 64 -4.12 15.13 10.35
CA GLY A 64 -3.10 16.07 10.83
C GLY A 64 -3.34 17.53 10.44
N GLY A 65 -4.40 17.82 9.67
CA GLY A 65 -4.70 19.15 9.15
C GLY A 65 -3.92 19.52 7.89
N ASN A 66 -3.21 18.57 7.27
CA ASN A 66 -2.47 18.79 6.04
C ASN A 66 -3.36 18.58 4.81
N GLU A 67 -2.99 19.22 3.69
CA GLU A 67 -3.62 19.01 2.39
C GLU A 67 -2.84 18.01 1.55
N VAL A 68 -3.53 17.08 0.90
CA VAL A 68 -2.93 16.21 -0.11
C VAL A 68 -3.08 16.82 -1.49
N LEU A 69 -1.96 17.06 -2.17
CA LEU A 69 -1.93 17.72 -3.47
C LEU A 69 -1.45 16.78 -4.58
N LEU A 70 -2.17 16.77 -5.70
CA LEU A 70 -1.76 16.15 -6.96
C LEU A 70 -1.07 17.20 -7.83
N LYS A 71 0.21 16.98 -8.10
CA LYS A 71 1.03 17.86 -8.95
C LYS A 71 1.25 17.22 -10.32
N SER A 72 1.02 17.98 -11.39
CA SER A 72 1.41 17.56 -12.74
C SER A 72 2.93 17.43 -12.84
N ARG A 73 3.40 16.55 -13.73
CA ARG A 73 4.84 16.29 -13.87
C ARG A 73 5.64 17.53 -14.30
N ASP A 74 5.01 18.44 -15.03
CA ASP A 74 5.58 19.73 -15.44
C ASP A 74 5.45 20.82 -14.35
N GLY A 75 4.80 20.52 -13.23
CA GLY A 75 4.60 21.40 -12.09
C GLY A 75 3.62 22.56 -12.29
N LYS A 76 2.98 22.65 -13.46
CA LYS A 76 2.10 23.78 -13.81
C LYS A 76 0.68 23.65 -13.23
N SER A 77 0.28 22.46 -12.84
CA SER A 77 -1.05 22.20 -12.28
C SER A 77 -0.92 21.53 -10.92
N VAL A 78 -1.56 22.15 -9.93
CA VAL A 78 -1.71 21.62 -8.59
C VAL A 78 -3.20 21.51 -8.32
N ARG A 79 -3.66 20.32 -7.92
CA ARG A 79 -5.05 20.06 -7.54
C ARG A 79 -5.08 19.44 -6.16
N GLN A 80 -6.02 19.83 -5.33
CA GLN A 80 -6.23 19.20 -4.04
C GLN A 80 -6.99 17.88 -4.22
N LEU A 81 -6.53 16.83 -3.54
CA LEU A 81 -7.22 15.55 -3.44
C LEU A 81 -8.14 15.59 -2.23
N TRP A 82 -9.44 15.40 -2.47
CA TRP A 82 -10.45 15.22 -1.43
C TRP A 82 -11.01 13.80 -1.54
N LEU A 83 -10.85 13.01 -0.47
CA LEU A 83 -11.61 11.77 -0.31
C LEU A 83 -12.94 12.15 0.34
N VAL A 84 -14.05 11.72 -0.28
CA VAL A 84 -15.42 11.99 0.16
C VAL A 84 -16.04 10.70 0.67
#